data_AF-A0A662Y618-F1
#
_entry.id   AF-A0A662Y618-F1
#
_cell.length_a   1.000
_cell.length_b   1.000
_cell.length_c   1.000
_cell.angle_alpha   90.00
_cell.angle_beta   90.00
_cell.angle_gamma   90.00
#
_symmetry.space_group_name_H-M   'P 1'
#
loop_
_entity.id
_entity.type
_entity.pdbx_description
1 polymer ?
#
loop_
_entity_poly.entity_id
_entity_poly.type
_entity_poly.pdbx_seq_one_letter_code
_entity_poly.pdbx_strand_id
1 'polypeptide(L)'
;MSGSSLGSEATATPLVNVTKSVHKWLSAKVGTVQWVHQKIVVPVDQGFDTFVAEVGQTFPEAARVDKADWGALFHAIMGPCQAQHQQTQQRSIRPEMVRTYRLRELEFTQPYIGDDVPAEFESYIDKCWKQYCIERSNYSRKFVYPCTTIVQSSGFGKSRLLRELALSTRAKDARMKVLYVCVRGGSSSGYPVRTSEWPDALFPSVHLEYVSDYCLEEQLSSCLQTVFHNAMRDWDSVGDYCFAHFELLTQGNFTYDRLTRKIPDTS
;
A
#
# COMPACT_ATOMS: atom_id res chain seq x y z
N MET A 1 7.38 -31.19 -17.10
CA MET A 1 8.39 -30.75 -16.14
C MET A 1 7.67 -29.99 -15.04
N SER A 2 7.82 -30.47 -13.82
CA SER A 2 6.95 -30.19 -12.67
C SER A 2 7.01 -28.74 -12.22
N GLY A 3 5.86 -28.06 -12.20
CA GLY A 3 5.71 -26.72 -11.64
C GLY A 3 5.61 -26.80 -10.12
N SER A 4 6.59 -26.20 -9.44
CA SER A 4 6.55 -25.97 -8.00
C SER A 4 5.66 -24.75 -7.72
N SER A 5 4.42 -25.03 -7.31
CA SER A 5 3.53 -24.07 -6.67
C SER A 5 4.13 -23.66 -5.32
N LEU A 6 4.81 -22.51 -5.26
CA LEU A 6 5.10 -21.81 -4.01
C LEU A 6 3.78 -21.21 -3.51
N GLY A 7 3.06 -21.99 -2.70
CA GLY A 7 1.93 -21.50 -1.94
C GLY A 7 2.40 -20.38 -1.00
N SER A 8 1.68 -19.26 -0.99
CA SER A 8 1.79 -18.30 0.10
C SER A 8 1.22 -18.97 1.35
N GLU A 9 2.08 -19.52 2.20
CA GLU A 9 1.71 -19.85 3.56
C GLU A 9 1.33 -18.54 4.26
N ALA A 10 0.03 -18.28 4.39
CA ALA A 10 -0.49 -17.31 5.33
C ALA A 10 0.08 -17.71 6.71
N THR A 11 1.00 -16.91 7.22
CA THR A 11 1.68 -17.20 8.48
C THR A 11 0.63 -17.08 9.57
N ALA A 12 0.19 -18.21 10.12
CA ALA A 12 -0.81 -18.23 11.18
C ALA A 12 -0.34 -17.38 12.36
N THR A 13 -1.16 -16.43 12.80
CA THR A 13 -0.91 -15.59 13.97
C THR A 13 -0.54 -16.49 15.16
N PRO A 14 0.63 -16.31 15.79
CA PRO A 14 1.02 -17.18 16.90
C PRO A 14 0.04 -17.03 18.06
N LEU A 15 -0.29 -18.17 18.66
CA LEU A 15 -1.15 -18.26 19.83
C LEU A 15 -0.29 -18.34 21.09
N VAL A 16 -0.61 -17.53 22.11
CA VAL A 16 0.10 -17.55 23.39
C VAL A 16 -0.83 -17.99 24.50
N ASN A 17 -0.37 -18.95 25.30
CA ASN A 17 -1.05 -19.36 26.51
C ASN A 17 -0.69 -18.41 27.67
N VAL A 18 -1.65 -17.60 28.10
CA VAL A 18 -1.45 -16.56 29.11
C VAL A 18 -1.99 -16.93 30.49
N THR A 19 -2.61 -18.11 30.63
CA THR A 19 -3.36 -18.57 31.82
C THR A 19 -2.60 -18.35 33.13
N LYS A 20 -1.31 -18.75 33.17
CA LYS A 20 -0.47 -18.63 34.39
C LYS A 20 -0.13 -17.19 34.72
N SER A 21 0.12 -16.36 33.70
CA SER A 21 0.44 -14.94 33.87
C SER A 21 -0.79 -14.17 34.35
N VAL A 22 -1.97 -14.49 33.81
CA VAL A 22 -3.27 -13.92 34.23
C VAL A 22 -3.56 -14.29 35.67
N HIS A 23 -3.48 -15.58 36.03
CA HIS A 23 -3.73 -16.04 37.40
C HIS A 23 -2.80 -15.35 38.40
N LYS A 24 -1.50 -15.26 38.09
CA LYS A 24 -0.51 -14.59 38.94
C LYS A 24 -0.84 -13.11 39.13
N TRP A 25 -1.20 -12.41 38.06
CA TRP A 25 -1.53 -10.98 38.11
C TRP A 25 -2.81 -10.74 38.91
N LEU A 26 -3.87 -11.48 38.62
CA LEU A 26 -5.14 -11.39 39.35
C LEU A 26 -4.94 -11.73 40.82
N SER A 27 -4.16 -12.76 41.14
CA SER A 27 -3.87 -13.12 42.54
C SER A 27 -3.17 -11.99 43.30
N ALA A 28 -2.27 -11.26 42.64
CA ALA A 28 -1.61 -10.12 43.24
C ALA A 28 -2.54 -8.91 43.42
N LYS A 29 -3.54 -8.76 42.56
CA LYS A 29 -4.44 -7.58 42.54
C LYS A 29 -5.69 -7.76 43.42
N VAL A 30 -6.35 -8.91 43.33
CA VAL A 30 -7.65 -9.17 43.99
C VAL A 30 -7.57 -10.23 45.10
N GLY A 31 -6.38 -10.76 45.39
CA GLY A 31 -6.14 -11.69 46.49
C GLY A 31 -6.24 -13.16 46.07
N THR A 32 -6.98 -13.99 46.80
CA THR A 32 -7.09 -15.42 46.47
C THR A 32 -7.93 -15.62 45.20
N VAL A 33 -7.30 -16.12 44.13
CA VAL A 33 -7.96 -16.48 42.86
C VAL A 33 -7.85 -17.99 42.67
N GLN A 34 -8.97 -18.66 42.39
CA GLN A 34 -8.94 -20.11 42.15
C GLN A 34 -8.14 -20.44 40.89
N TRP A 35 -7.36 -21.52 40.95
CA TRP A 35 -6.66 -22.02 39.77
C TRP A 35 -7.65 -22.74 38.86
N VAL A 36 -7.67 -22.36 37.58
CA VAL A 36 -8.58 -22.92 36.59
C VAL A 36 -7.77 -23.75 35.59
N HIS A 37 -8.30 -24.94 35.24
CA HIS A 37 -7.63 -25.86 34.31
C HIS A 37 -7.81 -25.45 32.83
N GLN A 38 -8.77 -24.56 32.56
CA GLN A 38 -9.05 -24.04 31.23
C GLN A 38 -7.94 -23.08 30.79
N LYS A 39 -7.40 -23.32 29.60
CA LYS A 39 -6.31 -22.51 29.04
C LYS A 39 -6.89 -21.28 28.36
N ILE A 40 -6.38 -20.11 28.73
CA ILE A 40 -6.55 -18.87 27.97
C ILE A 40 -5.47 -18.84 26.90
N VAL A 41 -5.90 -19.00 25.65
CA VAL A 41 -5.03 -18.97 24.48
C VAL A 41 -5.46 -17.81 23.60
N VAL A 42 -4.61 -16.80 23.45
CA VAL A 42 -4.93 -15.57 22.72
C VAL A 42 -3.92 -15.39 21.58
N PRO A 43 -4.34 -15.04 20.36
CA PRO A 43 -3.44 -14.60 19.30
C PRO A 43 -2.66 -13.37 19.74
N VAL A 44 -1.36 -13.33 19.44
CA VAL A 44 -0.47 -12.23 19.87
C VAL A 44 -0.95 -10.87 19.37
N ASP A 45 -1.54 -10.83 18.17
CA ASP A 45 -1.97 -9.60 17.51
C ASP A 45 -3.46 -9.27 17.72
N GLN A 46 -4.16 -10.02 18.58
CA GLN A 46 -5.59 -9.78 18.85
C GLN A 46 -5.82 -8.65 19.86
N GLY A 47 -6.98 -8.01 19.74
CA GLY A 47 -7.37 -6.82 20.49
C GLY A 47 -7.73 -7.06 21.96
N PHE A 48 -7.72 -5.96 22.71
CA PHE A 48 -8.04 -5.86 24.14
C PHE A 48 -9.36 -6.56 24.52
N ASP A 49 -10.40 -6.42 23.71
CA ASP A 49 -11.75 -6.92 24.03
C ASP A 49 -11.83 -8.45 24.08
N THR A 50 -11.14 -9.14 23.17
CA THR A 50 -11.11 -10.62 23.16
C THR A 50 -10.37 -11.15 24.38
N PHE A 51 -9.25 -10.50 24.75
CA PHE A 51 -8.51 -10.86 25.96
C PHE A 51 -9.37 -10.67 27.22
N VAL A 52 -10.09 -9.55 27.32
CA VAL A 52 -10.99 -9.28 28.46
C VAL A 52 -12.10 -10.33 28.55
N ALA A 53 -12.71 -10.70 27.42
CA ALA A 53 -13.77 -11.71 27.38
C ALA A 53 -13.27 -13.09 27.84
N GLU A 54 -12.13 -13.56 27.32
CA GLU A 54 -11.56 -14.87 27.67
C GLU A 54 -11.14 -14.94 29.14
N VAL A 55 -10.54 -13.86 29.66
CA VAL A 55 -10.16 -13.77 31.08
C VAL A 55 -11.40 -13.73 31.98
N GLY A 56 -12.42 -12.95 31.61
CA GLY A 56 -13.67 -12.85 32.38
C GLY A 56 -14.47 -14.15 32.42
N GLN A 57 -14.45 -14.93 31.34
CA GLN A 57 -15.09 -16.26 31.29
C GLN A 57 -14.31 -17.31 32.11
N THR A 58 -12.98 -17.21 32.13
CA THR A 58 -12.13 -18.21 32.79
C THR A 58 -11.96 -17.94 34.28
N PHE A 59 -11.87 -16.67 34.69
CA PHE A 59 -11.67 -16.26 36.08
C PHE A 59 -12.86 -15.41 36.55
N PRO A 60 -13.87 -15.99 37.23
CA PRO A 60 -15.00 -15.25 37.77
C PRO A 60 -14.59 -14.09 38.69
N GLU A 61 -13.45 -14.20 39.37
CA GLU A 61 -12.88 -13.17 40.24
C GLU A 61 -12.44 -11.92 39.48
N ALA A 62 -12.28 -12.00 38.15
CA ALA A 62 -11.97 -10.86 37.29
C ALA A 62 -13.11 -9.83 37.24
N ALA A 63 -14.33 -10.17 37.69
CA ALA A 63 -15.42 -9.21 37.87
C ALA A 63 -15.09 -8.11 38.91
N ARG A 64 -14.07 -8.31 39.75
CA ARG A 64 -13.59 -7.34 40.75
C ARG A 64 -12.51 -6.39 40.23
N VAL A 65 -12.12 -6.53 38.96
CA VAL A 65 -11.08 -5.73 38.33
C VAL A 65 -11.70 -4.47 37.74
N ASP A 66 -11.20 -3.30 38.15
CA ASP A 66 -11.66 -2.01 37.63
C ASP A 66 -11.28 -1.81 36.16
N LYS A 67 -12.03 -0.94 35.46
CA LYS A 67 -11.81 -0.66 34.03
C LYS A 67 -10.37 -0.22 33.70
N ALA A 68 -9.74 0.55 34.58
CA ALA A 68 -8.35 0.99 34.40
C ALA A 68 -7.33 -0.16 34.61
N ASP A 69 -7.66 -1.12 35.48
CA ASP A 69 -6.82 -2.26 35.81
C ASP A 69 -6.82 -3.33 34.71
N TRP A 70 -7.90 -3.42 33.92
CA TRP A 70 -7.93 -4.26 32.72
C TRP A 70 -6.87 -3.84 31.70
N GLY A 71 -6.69 -2.54 31.50
CA GLY A 71 -5.61 -2.01 30.64
C GLY A 71 -4.22 -2.41 31.14
N ALA A 72 -3.99 -2.28 32.44
CA ALA A 72 -2.72 -2.66 33.07
C ALA A 72 -2.44 -4.17 32.97
N LEU A 73 -3.46 -5.01 33.18
CA LEU A 73 -3.38 -6.46 33.02
C LEU A 73 -3.03 -6.85 31.58
N PHE A 74 -3.74 -6.26 30.59
CA PHE A 74 -3.49 -6.52 29.18
C PHE A 74 -2.06 -6.14 28.79
N HIS A 75 -1.60 -4.92 29.13
CA HIS A 75 -0.25 -4.48 28.80
C HIS A 75 0.84 -5.30 29.48
N ALA A 76 0.65 -5.68 30.75
CA ALA A 76 1.63 -6.49 31.48
C ALA A 76 1.83 -7.90 30.88
N ILE A 77 0.78 -8.47 30.27
CA ILE A 77 0.77 -9.85 29.78
C ILE A 77 1.01 -9.91 28.27
N MET A 78 0.26 -9.13 27.50
CA MET A 78 0.34 -9.14 26.05
C MET A 78 1.47 -8.25 25.52
N GLY A 79 1.84 -7.18 26.24
CA GLY A 79 2.91 -6.27 25.83
C GLY A 79 4.26 -6.96 25.57
N PRO A 80 4.77 -7.81 26.49
CA PRO A 80 6.00 -8.57 26.25
C PRO A 80 5.88 -9.57 25.10
N CYS A 81 4.71 -10.23 24.95
CA CYS A 81 4.46 -11.20 23.89
C CYS A 81 4.44 -10.52 22.50
N GLN A 82 3.79 -9.36 22.42
CA GLN A 82 3.74 -8.51 21.24
C GLN A 82 5.11 -7.95 20.89
N ALA A 83 5.86 -7.44 21.88
CA ALA A 83 7.22 -6.94 21.66
C ALA A 83 8.17 -8.05 21.18
N GLN A 84 8.07 -9.26 21.74
CA GLN A 84 8.88 -10.40 21.31
C GLN A 84 8.47 -10.89 19.91
N HIS A 85 7.18 -10.89 19.59
CA HIS A 85 6.71 -11.22 18.26
C HIS A 85 7.15 -10.18 17.22
N GLN A 86 7.05 -8.88 17.53
CA GLN A 86 7.55 -7.79 16.70
C GLN A 86 9.07 -7.87 16.51
N GLN A 87 9.85 -8.18 17.56
CA GLN A 87 11.29 -8.40 17.42
C GLN A 87 11.64 -9.64 16.60
N THR A 88 10.83 -10.70 16.70
CA THR A 88 11.02 -11.93 15.92
C THR A 88 10.62 -11.71 14.46
N GLN A 89 9.55 -10.97 14.18
CA GLN A 89 9.19 -10.53 12.84
C GLN A 89 10.27 -9.59 12.26
N GLN A 90 10.78 -8.62 13.03
CA GLN A 90 11.85 -7.71 12.61
C GLN A 90 13.17 -8.46 12.34
N ARG A 91 13.53 -9.45 13.17
CA ARG A 91 14.67 -10.36 12.91
C ARG A 91 14.42 -11.33 11.74
N SER A 92 13.15 -11.59 11.42
CA SER A 92 12.70 -12.42 10.30
C SER A 92 12.37 -11.61 9.03
N ILE A 93 12.65 -10.30 8.99
CA ILE A 93 12.83 -9.60 7.71
C ILE A 93 14.12 -10.16 7.12
N ARG A 94 14.00 -11.26 6.37
CA ARG A 94 15.14 -12.03 5.86
C ARG A 94 16.11 -11.06 5.15
N PRO A 95 17.44 -11.12 5.42
CA PRO A 95 18.45 -10.47 4.60
C PRO A 95 18.28 -10.75 3.09
N GLU A 96 17.69 -11.91 2.78
CA GLU A 96 17.29 -12.35 1.45
C GLU A 96 16.20 -11.46 0.81
N MET A 97 15.19 -10.99 1.55
CA MET A 97 14.18 -10.07 1.02
C MET A 97 14.79 -8.71 0.69
N VAL A 98 15.60 -8.15 1.59
CA VAL A 98 16.31 -6.88 1.37
C VAL A 98 17.24 -7.01 0.16
N ARG A 99 17.96 -8.13 0.02
CA ARG A 99 18.79 -8.43 -1.14
C ARG A 99 17.97 -8.56 -2.43
N THR A 100 16.84 -9.25 -2.39
CA THR A 100 15.95 -9.44 -3.55
C THR A 100 15.35 -8.11 -4.01
N TYR A 101 14.95 -7.23 -3.10
CA TYR A 101 14.47 -5.89 -3.43
C TYR A 101 15.56 -5.05 -4.09
N ARG A 102 16.78 -5.03 -3.54
CA ARG A 102 17.91 -4.32 -4.16
C ARG A 102 18.24 -4.84 -5.56
N LEU A 103 18.17 -6.16 -5.78
CA LEU A 103 18.39 -6.74 -7.11
C LEU A 103 17.31 -6.28 -8.10
N ARG A 104 16.04 -6.30 -7.69
CA ARG A 104 14.92 -5.83 -8.54
C ARG A 104 14.98 -4.34 -8.83
N GLU A 105 15.40 -3.54 -7.86
CA GLU A 105 15.68 -2.11 -8.05
C GLU A 105 16.78 -1.91 -9.10
N LEU A 106 17.91 -2.62 -8.97
CA LEU A 106 18.99 -2.59 -9.95
C LEU A 106 18.50 -3.00 -11.34
N GLU A 107 17.80 -4.13 -11.47
CA GLU A 107 17.23 -4.62 -12.73
C GLU A 107 16.26 -3.62 -13.37
N PHE A 108 15.46 -2.92 -12.56
CA PHE A 108 14.50 -1.94 -13.05
C PHE A 108 15.18 -0.68 -13.60
N THR A 109 16.34 -0.32 -13.06
CA THR A 109 17.14 0.84 -13.51
C THR A 109 18.05 0.54 -14.70
N GLN A 110 18.20 -0.71 -15.11
CA GLN A 110 18.98 -1.05 -16.30
C GLN A 110 18.37 -0.41 -17.56
N PRO A 111 19.09 -0.32 -18.69
CA PRO A 111 18.53 0.05 -20.00
C PRO A 111 17.62 -1.03 -20.58
N TYR A 112 16.47 -0.64 -21.13
CA TYR A 112 15.50 -1.59 -21.71
C TYR A 112 16.19 -2.43 -22.81
N ILE A 113 15.92 -3.75 -22.84
CA ILE A 113 16.51 -4.62 -23.87
C ILE A 113 15.70 -4.43 -25.15
N GLY A 114 16.34 -3.90 -26.19
CA GLY A 114 15.71 -3.50 -27.43
C GLY A 114 15.56 -1.98 -27.50
N ASP A 115 16.48 -1.35 -28.22
CA ASP A 115 16.66 0.11 -28.25
C ASP A 115 15.40 0.84 -28.74
N ASP A 116 14.60 0.19 -29.59
CA ASP A 116 13.42 0.80 -30.21
C ASP A 116 12.13 0.62 -29.39
N VAL A 117 12.07 -0.27 -28.39
CA VAL A 117 10.80 -0.62 -27.72
C VAL A 117 10.15 0.57 -26.99
N PRO A 118 10.88 1.38 -26.19
CA PRO A 118 10.30 2.58 -25.59
C PRO A 118 9.83 3.60 -26.63
N ALA A 119 10.58 3.77 -27.73
CA ALA A 119 10.24 4.70 -28.80
C ALA A 119 9.02 4.24 -29.61
N GLU A 120 8.91 2.94 -29.90
CA GLU A 120 7.73 2.33 -30.51
C GLU A 120 6.49 2.51 -29.64
N PHE A 121 6.65 2.33 -28.32
CA PHE A 121 5.56 2.54 -27.37
C PHE A 121 5.14 4.01 -27.30
N GLU A 122 6.08 4.95 -27.26
CA GLU A 122 5.79 6.39 -27.32
C GLU A 122 5.04 6.74 -28.62
N SER A 123 5.50 6.23 -29.76
CA SER A 123 4.85 6.39 -31.06
C SER A 123 3.43 5.82 -31.09
N TYR A 124 3.22 4.67 -30.43
CA TYR A 124 1.90 4.07 -30.27
C TYR A 124 0.96 4.98 -29.46
N ILE A 125 1.40 5.50 -28.32
CA ILE A 125 0.59 6.42 -27.50
C ILE A 125 0.26 7.71 -28.26
N ASP A 126 1.22 8.28 -29.00
CA ASP A 126 0.99 9.46 -29.85
C ASP A 126 -0.05 9.20 -30.95
N LYS A 127 -0.01 8.02 -31.58
CA LYS A 127 -1.03 7.61 -32.57
C LYS A 127 -2.41 7.49 -31.93
N CYS A 128 -2.52 6.87 -30.76
CA CYS A 128 -3.78 6.77 -30.02
C CYS A 128 -4.34 8.17 -29.69
N TRP A 129 -3.49 9.09 -29.24
CA TRP A 129 -3.89 10.46 -28.94
C TRP A 129 -4.40 11.21 -30.18
N LYS A 130 -3.69 11.10 -31.31
CA LYS A 130 -4.11 11.71 -32.58
C LYS A 130 -5.46 11.16 -33.04
N GLN A 131 -5.66 9.85 -32.96
CA GLN A 131 -6.92 9.22 -33.32
C GLN A 131 -8.06 9.72 -32.43
N TYR A 132 -7.84 9.80 -31.11
CA TYR A 132 -8.79 10.37 -30.16
C TYR A 132 -9.16 11.83 -30.53
N CYS A 133 -8.19 12.66 -30.89
CA CYS A 133 -8.45 14.05 -31.28
C CYS A 133 -9.35 14.15 -32.52
N ILE A 134 -9.11 13.31 -33.54
CA ILE A 134 -9.91 13.25 -34.77
C ILE A 134 -11.35 12.78 -34.45
N GLU A 135 -11.50 11.76 -33.62
CA GLU A 135 -12.82 11.23 -33.26
C GLU A 135 -13.61 12.22 -32.40
N ARG A 136 -12.95 12.89 -31.46
CA ARG A 136 -13.56 13.92 -30.61
C ARG A 136 -14.05 15.11 -31.43
N SER A 137 -13.32 15.52 -32.48
CA SER A 137 -13.78 16.59 -33.39
C SER A 137 -14.96 16.18 -34.26
N ASN A 138 -15.04 14.89 -34.64
CA ASN A 138 -16.04 14.40 -35.59
C ASN A 138 -17.36 13.95 -34.94
N TYR A 139 -17.33 13.37 -33.73
CA TYR A 139 -18.48 12.66 -33.14
C TYR A 139 -19.06 13.30 -31.87
N SER A 140 -18.65 14.53 -31.54
CA SER A 140 -19.07 15.30 -30.36
C SER A 140 -18.68 14.67 -29.01
N ARG A 141 -19.03 15.35 -27.91
CA ARG A 141 -18.60 15.19 -26.49
C ARG A 141 -18.80 13.80 -25.85
N LYS A 142 -19.10 12.73 -26.60
CA LYS A 142 -19.28 11.37 -26.09
C LYS A 142 -18.00 10.75 -25.54
N PHE A 143 -16.83 11.15 -26.04
CA PHE A 143 -15.55 10.67 -25.54
C PHE A 143 -14.98 11.62 -24.49
N VAL A 144 -14.91 11.15 -23.24
CA VAL A 144 -14.44 11.96 -22.11
C VAL A 144 -12.91 12.06 -22.14
N TYR A 145 -12.21 10.93 -21.95
CA TYR A 145 -10.76 10.83 -21.96
C TYR A 145 -10.31 9.52 -22.62
N PRO A 146 -9.21 9.49 -23.38
CA PRO A 146 -8.69 8.25 -23.95
C PRO A 146 -8.02 7.41 -22.85
N CYS A 147 -8.30 6.11 -22.83
CA CYS A 147 -7.63 5.15 -21.96
C CYS A 147 -7.08 3.98 -22.79
N THR A 148 -5.97 3.39 -22.33
CA THR A 148 -5.39 2.18 -22.93
C THR A 148 -4.83 1.28 -21.84
N THR A 149 -4.84 -0.03 -22.07
CA THR A 149 -4.45 -1.05 -21.09
C THR A 149 -3.36 -1.94 -21.68
N ILE A 150 -2.27 -2.11 -20.93
CA ILE A 150 -1.20 -3.05 -21.28
C ILE A 150 -1.41 -4.35 -20.51
N VAL A 151 -1.84 -5.40 -21.21
CA VAL A 151 -2.07 -6.72 -20.63
C VAL A 151 -0.92 -7.65 -21.03
N GLN A 152 -0.07 -8.02 -20.07
CA GLN A 152 1.01 -9.01 -20.27
C GLN A 152 1.30 -9.75 -18.96
N SER A 153 1.95 -10.91 -19.07
CA SER A 153 2.43 -11.70 -17.92
C SER A 153 3.37 -10.90 -17.01
N SER A 154 3.46 -11.31 -15.74
CA SER A 154 4.38 -10.71 -14.76
C SER A 154 5.84 -10.87 -15.22
N GLY A 155 6.69 -9.87 -14.95
CA GLY A 155 8.11 -9.90 -15.33
C GLY A 155 8.44 -9.40 -16.75
N PHE A 156 7.46 -9.22 -17.63
CA PHE A 156 7.68 -8.78 -19.03
C PHE A 156 8.03 -7.29 -19.21
N GLY A 157 8.32 -6.56 -18.13
CA GLY A 157 8.80 -5.18 -18.25
C GLY A 157 7.74 -4.08 -18.40
N LYS A 158 6.43 -4.36 -18.30
CA LYS A 158 5.35 -3.35 -18.36
C LYS A 158 5.62 -2.08 -17.55
N SER A 159 5.91 -2.25 -16.26
CA SER A 159 6.17 -1.13 -15.35
C SER A 159 7.42 -0.34 -15.74
N ARG A 160 8.40 -1.01 -16.36
CA ARG A 160 9.64 -0.40 -16.85
C ARG A 160 9.41 0.36 -18.16
N LEU A 161 8.61 -0.19 -19.07
CA LEU A 161 8.22 0.49 -20.30
C LEU A 161 7.49 1.82 -20.01
N LEU A 162 6.54 1.80 -19.07
CA LEU A 162 5.85 3.00 -18.59
C LEU A 162 6.79 4.00 -17.91
N ARG A 163 7.81 3.52 -17.20
CA ARG A 163 8.89 4.34 -16.64
C ARG A 163 9.66 5.06 -17.74
N GLU A 164 10.12 4.32 -18.76
CA GLU A 164 10.96 4.90 -19.82
C GLU A 164 10.19 5.98 -20.57
N LEU A 165 8.89 5.76 -20.81
CA LEU A 165 8.00 6.79 -21.37
C LEU A 165 7.88 8.02 -20.47
N ALA A 166 7.75 7.83 -19.15
CA ALA A 166 7.72 8.95 -18.22
C ALA A 166 9.03 9.76 -18.27
N LEU A 167 10.18 9.09 -18.27
CA LEU A 167 11.49 9.73 -18.33
C LEU A 167 11.72 10.47 -19.67
N SER A 168 11.33 9.89 -20.81
CA SER A 168 11.49 10.54 -22.13
C SER A 168 10.70 11.85 -22.21
N THR A 169 9.59 11.94 -21.50
CA THR A 169 8.71 13.12 -21.49
C THR A 169 9.09 14.21 -20.49
N ARG A 170 10.17 14.01 -19.71
CA ARG A 170 10.67 14.99 -18.74
C ARG A 170 11.17 16.28 -19.41
N ALA A 171 11.76 16.18 -20.60
CA ALA A 171 12.30 17.31 -21.35
C ALA A 171 11.25 18.41 -21.59
N LYS A 172 11.61 19.69 -21.45
CA LYS A 172 10.66 20.83 -21.52
C LYS A 172 9.85 20.88 -22.82
N ASP A 173 10.46 20.45 -23.92
CA ASP A 173 9.92 20.43 -25.28
C ASP A 173 9.26 19.09 -25.67
N ALA A 174 9.10 18.16 -24.73
CA ALA A 174 8.42 16.90 -24.98
C ALA A 174 6.99 17.13 -25.48
N ARG A 175 6.60 16.39 -26.52
CA ARG A 175 5.27 16.48 -27.17
C ARG A 175 4.13 16.03 -26.26
N MET A 176 4.45 15.19 -25.29
CA MET A 176 3.56 14.67 -24.27
C MET A 176 4.25 14.79 -22.93
N LYS A 177 3.46 14.87 -21.86
CA LYS A 177 3.91 14.86 -20.48
C LYS A 177 3.27 13.69 -19.75
N VAL A 178 4.07 12.80 -19.16
CA VAL A 178 3.58 11.57 -18.54
C VAL A 178 3.88 11.57 -17.04
N LEU A 179 2.84 11.34 -16.26
CA LEU A 179 2.93 11.10 -14.82
C LEU A 179 2.89 9.60 -14.56
N TYR A 180 3.87 9.10 -13.81
CA TYR A 180 3.96 7.68 -13.45
C TYR A 180 3.48 7.45 -12.01
N VAL A 181 2.56 6.49 -11.84
CA VAL A 181 1.99 6.13 -10.53
C VAL A 181 2.02 4.61 -10.36
N CYS A 182 2.61 4.13 -9.26
CA CYS A 182 2.58 2.71 -8.90
C CYS A 182 1.60 2.46 -7.74
N VAL A 183 0.40 1.95 -8.07
CA VAL A 183 -0.70 1.70 -7.11
C VAL A 183 -0.74 0.25 -6.57
N ARG A 184 0.40 -0.44 -6.51
CA ARG A 184 0.44 -1.84 -6.03
C ARG A 184 -0.24 -2.01 -4.66
N GLY A 185 -0.94 -3.13 -4.48
CA GLY A 185 -1.52 -3.53 -3.20
C GLY A 185 -0.45 -3.98 -2.20
N GLY A 186 -0.73 -3.83 -0.91
CA GLY A 186 0.24 -4.05 0.19
C GLY A 186 0.81 -5.46 0.28
N SER A 187 0.12 -6.48 -0.27
CA SER A 187 0.59 -7.87 -0.33
C SER A 187 1.44 -8.18 -1.57
N SER A 188 1.61 -7.24 -2.50
CA SER A 188 2.41 -7.46 -3.72
C SER A 188 3.89 -7.44 -3.40
N SER A 189 4.59 -8.53 -3.69
CA SER A 189 6.07 -8.57 -3.62
C SER A 189 6.74 -7.97 -4.87
N GLY A 190 5.98 -7.51 -5.87
CA GLY A 190 6.51 -7.05 -7.16
C GLY A 190 7.20 -5.68 -7.11
N TYR A 191 8.03 -5.40 -8.11
CA TYR A 191 8.73 -4.12 -8.29
C TYR A 191 8.17 -3.35 -9.52
N PRO A 192 8.19 -2.00 -9.56
CA PRO A 192 8.54 -1.08 -8.47
C PRO A 192 7.58 -1.18 -7.31
N VAL A 193 8.05 -0.81 -6.12
CA VAL A 193 7.22 -0.74 -4.91
C VAL A 193 6.05 0.23 -5.13
N ARG A 194 4.98 0.08 -4.34
CA ARG A 194 3.92 1.10 -4.30
C ARG A 194 4.60 2.44 -4.00
N THR A 195 4.23 3.47 -4.75
CA THR A 195 4.73 4.81 -4.45
C THR A 195 4.21 5.22 -3.07
N SER A 196 5.13 5.30 -2.09
CA SER A 196 4.85 5.30 -0.64
C SER A 196 4.23 6.57 -0.10
N GLU A 197 4.23 7.64 -0.90
CA GLU A 197 3.84 8.98 -0.51
C GLU A 197 2.89 9.57 -1.55
N TRP A 198 1.99 8.75 -2.11
CA TRP A 198 0.76 9.35 -2.59
C TRP A 198 -0.11 9.69 -1.39
N PRO A 199 -0.62 10.92 -1.32
CA PRO A 199 -1.57 11.29 -0.30
C PRO A 199 -2.74 10.30 -0.32
N ASP A 200 -3.18 9.85 0.86
CA ASP A 200 -4.40 9.02 0.98
C ASP A 200 -5.62 9.70 0.34
N ALA A 201 -5.57 11.03 0.21
CA ALA A 201 -6.56 11.83 -0.50
C ALA A 201 -6.57 11.64 -2.03
N LEU A 202 -5.48 11.19 -2.66
CA LEU A 202 -5.35 10.98 -4.11
C LEU A 202 -5.44 9.49 -4.50
N PHE A 203 -4.83 8.63 -3.70
CA PHE A 203 -4.90 7.18 -3.89
C PHE A 203 -5.07 6.55 -2.52
N PRO A 204 -6.30 6.56 -1.96
CA PRO A 204 -6.52 5.98 -0.64
C PRO A 204 -5.92 4.58 -0.62
N SER A 205 -5.28 4.23 0.49
CA SER A 205 -5.00 2.83 0.80
C SER A 205 -6.36 2.16 1.00
N VAL A 206 -7.02 1.84 -0.11
CA VAL A 206 -8.31 1.18 -0.06
C VAL A 206 -7.99 -0.17 0.59
N HIS A 207 -8.46 -0.33 1.82
CA HIS A 207 -8.79 -1.63 2.34
C HIS A 207 -9.92 -2.12 1.42
N LEU A 208 -9.51 -2.75 0.30
CA LEU A 208 -10.32 -3.20 -0.85
C LEU A 208 -11.36 -4.27 -0.48
N GLU A 209 -11.67 -4.43 0.81
CA GLU A 209 -12.58 -5.44 1.31
C GLU A 209 -14.03 -4.93 1.46
N TYR A 210 -14.29 -3.61 1.42
CA TYR A 210 -15.62 -3.06 1.79
C TYR A 210 -16.20 -1.93 0.93
N VAL A 211 -15.56 -1.53 -0.18
CA VAL A 211 -16.08 -0.47 -1.06
C VAL A 211 -16.52 -1.09 -2.39
N SER A 212 -17.74 -0.79 -2.85
CA SER A 212 -18.21 -1.24 -4.17
C SER A 212 -17.33 -0.67 -5.29
N ASP A 213 -17.02 -1.48 -6.30
CA ASP A 213 -16.14 -1.13 -7.44
C ASP A 213 -16.47 0.24 -8.08
N TYR A 214 -17.76 0.60 -8.15
CA TYR A 214 -18.24 1.88 -8.69
C TYR A 214 -17.73 3.11 -7.90
N CYS A 215 -17.78 3.07 -6.57
CA CYS A 215 -17.30 4.17 -5.72
C CYS A 215 -15.78 4.35 -5.81
N LEU A 216 -15.05 3.25 -6.03
CA LEU A 216 -13.60 3.29 -6.24
C LEU A 216 -13.25 3.97 -7.57
N GLU A 217 -13.99 3.66 -8.64
CA GLU A 217 -13.79 4.25 -9.96
C GLU A 217 -14.04 5.76 -9.96
N GLU A 218 -15.14 6.23 -9.35
CA GLU A 218 -15.43 7.67 -9.24
C GLU A 218 -14.35 8.41 -8.42
N GLN A 219 -13.91 7.84 -7.30
CA GLN A 219 -12.86 8.43 -6.47
C GLN A 219 -11.54 8.53 -7.22
N LEU A 220 -11.10 7.44 -7.86
CA LEU A 220 -9.88 7.42 -8.66
C LEU A 220 -9.96 8.41 -9.83
N SER A 221 -11.10 8.47 -10.52
CA SER A 221 -11.32 9.40 -11.63
C SER A 221 -11.23 10.86 -11.18
N SER A 222 -11.85 11.20 -10.05
CA SER A 222 -11.80 12.55 -9.47
C SER A 222 -10.37 12.95 -9.06
N CYS A 223 -9.63 12.02 -8.45
CA CYS A 223 -8.25 12.25 -8.04
C CYS A 223 -7.33 12.46 -9.26
N LEU A 224 -7.46 11.61 -10.29
CA LEU A 224 -6.73 11.74 -11.54
C LEU A 224 -7.04 13.06 -12.26
N GLN A 225 -8.30 13.49 -12.27
CA GLN A 225 -8.69 14.81 -12.82
C GLN A 225 -8.04 15.95 -12.04
N THR A 226 -8.00 15.88 -10.71
CA THR A 226 -7.35 16.90 -9.86
C THR A 226 -5.86 17.00 -10.18
N VAL A 227 -5.17 15.87 -10.26
CA VAL A 227 -3.74 15.81 -10.62
C VAL A 227 -3.53 16.37 -12.03
N PHE A 228 -4.37 15.99 -13.00
CA PHE A 228 -4.30 16.51 -14.36
C PHE A 228 -4.46 18.04 -14.41
N HIS A 229 -5.46 18.59 -13.73
CA HIS A 229 -5.68 20.04 -13.69
C HIS A 229 -4.52 20.80 -13.05
N ASN A 230 -3.92 20.26 -11.98
CA ASN A 230 -2.76 20.87 -11.35
C ASN A 230 -1.50 20.75 -12.21
N ALA A 231 -1.30 19.61 -12.89
CA ALA A 231 -0.23 19.42 -13.87
C ALA A 231 -0.34 20.41 -15.04
N MET A 232 -1.56 20.70 -15.51
CA MET A 232 -1.80 21.70 -16.55
C MET A 232 -1.47 23.13 -16.12
N ARG A 233 -1.53 23.43 -14.81
CA ARG A 233 -1.21 24.75 -14.26
C ARG A 233 0.26 24.95 -13.94
N ASP A 234 0.91 23.90 -13.46
CA ASP A 234 2.24 23.97 -12.83
C ASP A 234 2.96 22.64 -13.07
N TRP A 235 3.21 22.34 -14.35
CA TRP A 235 3.82 21.08 -14.77
C TRP A 235 5.17 20.85 -14.09
N ASP A 236 6.03 21.88 -14.04
CA ASP A 236 7.37 21.73 -13.48
C ASP A 236 7.30 21.23 -12.03
N SER A 237 6.42 21.80 -11.20
CA SER A 237 6.28 21.35 -9.81
C SER A 237 5.65 19.96 -9.66
N VAL A 238 4.59 19.68 -10.44
CA VAL A 238 3.85 18.40 -10.36
C VAL A 238 4.69 17.26 -10.95
N GLY A 239 5.35 17.51 -12.08
CA GLY A 239 6.28 16.61 -12.72
C GLY A 239 7.46 16.32 -11.81
N ASP A 240 8.12 17.34 -11.26
CA ASP A 240 9.26 17.15 -10.34
C ASP A 240 8.86 16.33 -9.11
N TYR A 241 7.67 16.52 -8.56
CA TYR A 241 7.14 15.67 -7.49
C TYR A 241 7.02 14.21 -7.95
N CYS A 242 6.33 13.96 -9.06
CA CYS A 242 6.13 12.61 -9.56
C CYS A 242 7.45 11.91 -9.92
N PHE A 243 8.43 12.64 -10.48
CA PHE A 243 9.76 12.12 -10.76
C PHE A 243 10.59 11.91 -9.48
N ALA A 244 10.48 12.77 -8.47
CA ALA A 244 11.18 12.59 -7.19
C ALA A 244 10.74 11.29 -6.50
N HIS A 245 9.43 11.01 -6.45
CA HIS A 245 8.90 9.75 -5.93
C HIS A 245 9.24 8.51 -6.76
N PHE A 246 9.66 8.75 -8.00
CA PHE A 246 10.07 7.74 -8.94
C PHE A 246 11.58 7.43 -8.86
N GLU A 247 12.40 8.43 -8.55
CA GLU A 247 13.87 8.37 -8.54
C GLU A 247 14.48 8.27 -7.12
N LEU A 248 13.80 8.79 -6.09
CA LEU A 248 14.31 8.90 -4.71
C LEU A 248 13.21 8.55 -3.70
N LEU A 249 13.31 7.37 -3.09
CA LEU A 249 12.41 6.90 -2.02
C LEU A 249 12.40 7.77 -0.73
N THR A 250 13.16 8.87 -0.69
CA THR A 250 13.42 9.66 0.54
C THR A 250 13.08 11.15 0.44
N GLN A 251 12.52 11.62 -0.68
CA GLN A 251 12.18 13.04 -0.86
C GLN A 251 10.72 13.25 -1.29
N GLY A 252 9.80 13.40 -0.34
CA GLY A 252 8.43 13.83 -0.69
C GLY A 252 7.68 14.65 0.34
N ASN A 253 8.33 15.18 1.37
CA ASN A 253 7.64 15.99 2.39
C ASN A 253 7.32 17.45 1.97
N PHE A 254 7.77 17.97 0.82
CA PHE A 254 7.75 19.42 0.55
C PHE A 254 6.80 19.94 -0.54
N THR A 255 5.96 19.11 -1.17
CA THR A 255 5.23 19.55 -2.38
C THR A 255 3.77 19.11 -2.50
N TYR A 256 3.20 18.47 -1.47
CA TYR A 256 1.81 17.99 -1.42
C TYR A 256 0.76 19.04 -1.82
N ASP A 257 0.90 20.26 -1.30
CA ASP A 257 -0.07 21.35 -1.53
C ASP A 257 -0.24 21.70 -3.01
N ARG A 258 0.72 21.36 -3.87
CA ARG A 258 0.67 21.68 -5.31
C ARG A 258 -0.12 20.65 -6.13
N LEU A 259 -0.18 19.40 -5.68
CA LEU A 259 -0.90 18.31 -6.34
C LEU A 259 -2.40 18.33 -6.08
N THR A 260 -2.80 18.81 -4.90
CA THR A 260 -4.18 18.76 -4.41
C THR A 260 -4.85 20.13 -4.31
N ARG A 261 -4.28 21.17 -4.95
CA ARG A 261 -4.90 22.50 -4.99
C ARG A 261 -6.33 22.36 -5.50
N LYS A 262 -7.29 22.91 -4.75
CA LYS A 262 -8.69 22.92 -5.17
C LYS A 262 -8.80 23.56 -6.55
N ILE A 263 -9.54 22.89 -7.44
CA ILE A 263 -9.98 23.50 -8.68
C ILE A 263 -10.93 24.63 -8.26
N PRO A 264 -10.65 25.90 -8.58
CA PRO A 264 -11.58 26.99 -8.35
C PRO A 264 -12.86 26.66 -9.10
N ASP A 265 -14.00 26.81 -8.43
CA ASP A 265 -15.31 26.67 -9.06
C ASP A 265 -15.35 27.62 -10.25
N THR A 266 -15.44 27.07 -11.46
CA THR A 266 -15.68 27.87 -12.66
C THR A 266 -17.12 28.36 -12.59
N SER A 267 -17.27 29.62 -12.15
CA SER A 267 -18.48 30.43 -12.34
C SER A 267 -18.69 30.77 -13.82
#